data_AF-A0A7K4H998-F1
#
_entry.id   AF-A0A7K4H998-F1
#
_cell.length_a   1.000
_cell.length_b   1.000
_cell.length_c   1.000
_cell.angle_alpha   90.00
_cell.angle_beta   90.00
_cell.angle_gamma   90.00
#
_symmetry.space_group_name_H-M   'P 1'
#
loop_
_entity.id
_entity.type
_entity.pdbx_description
1 polymer ?
#
loop_
_entity_poly.entity_id
_entity_poly.type
_entity_poly.pdbx_seq_one_letter_code
_entity_poly.pdbx_strand_id
1 'polypeptide(L)'
;MEENIEGVFLSGETKGQFKKIITRKGHFRDIITVKRFGFLENIVLLKEGSDAPGIISHIGNRLTNCKLSAIRPKKIKRLLKD
;
A
#
# COMPACT_ATOMS: atom_id res chain seq x y z
N MET A 1 19.14 9.06 -8.61
CA MET A 1 17.74 9.35 -8.21
C MET A 1 17.50 8.67 -6.88
N GLU A 2 17.12 9.39 -5.83
CA GLU A 2 16.62 8.74 -4.62
C GLU A 2 15.18 8.29 -4.90
N GLU A 3 14.94 6.98 -5.03
CA GLU A 3 13.58 6.48 -5.14
C GLU A 3 12.83 6.74 -3.83
N ASN A 4 11.81 7.59 -3.88
CA ASN A 4 10.99 8.00 -2.73
C ASN A 4 9.54 7.52 -2.89
N ILE A 5 9.40 6.28 -3.33
CA ILE A 5 8.11 5.67 -3.65
C ILE A 5 7.45 5.18 -2.36
N GLU A 6 6.26 5.70 -2.06
CA GLU A 6 5.44 5.16 -0.99
C GLU A 6 4.83 3.81 -1.39
N GLY A 7 4.48 3.00 -0.40
CA GLY A 7 3.85 1.71 -0.63
C GLY A 7 2.85 1.34 0.47
N VAL A 8 2.06 0.32 0.19
CA VAL A 8 1.17 -0.32 1.16
C VAL A 8 1.57 -1.78 1.27
N PHE A 9 1.99 -2.19 2.46
CA PHE A 9 2.06 -3.60 2.80
C PHE A 9 0.66 -4.06 3.18
N LEU A 10 0.23 -5.21 2.64
CA LEU A 10 -0.99 -5.87 3.03
C LEU A 10 -0.76 -7.35 3.33
N SER A 11 -1.45 -7.88 4.33
CA SER A 11 -1.52 -9.31 4.63
C SER A 11 -2.90 -9.72 5.13
N GLY A 12 -3.24 -11.01 5.02
CA GLY A 12 -4.53 -11.56 5.46
C GLY A 12 -5.65 -11.51 4.41
N GLU A 13 -5.42 -10.91 3.24
CA GLU A 13 -6.37 -10.87 2.14
C GLU A 13 -5.72 -11.20 0.80
N THR A 14 -6.52 -11.71 -0.15
CA THR A 14 -6.00 -12.04 -1.48
C THR A 14 -5.74 -10.77 -2.31
N LYS A 15 -4.75 -10.85 -3.23
CA LYS A 15 -4.51 -9.80 -4.23
C LYS A 15 -5.77 -9.46 -5.05
N GLY A 16 -6.63 -10.44 -5.31
CA GLY A 16 -7.89 -10.25 -6.04
C GLY A 16 -8.89 -9.39 -5.26
N GLN A 17 -9.09 -9.66 -3.97
CA GLN A 17 -9.96 -8.85 -3.12
C GLN A 17 -9.44 -7.43 -2.96
N PHE A 18 -8.15 -7.27 -2.71
CA PHE A 18 -7.52 -5.95 -2.65
C PHE A 18 -7.74 -5.16 -3.95
N LYS A 19 -7.47 -5.78 -5.13
CA LYS A 19 -7.71 -5.14 -6.43
C LYS A 19 -9.17 -4.74 -6.63
N LYS A 20 -10.12 -5.58 -6.24
CA LYS A 20 -11.55 -5.27 -6.34
C LYS A 20 -11.91 -4.03 -5.54
N ILE A 21 -11.40 -3.90 -4.31
CA ILE A 21 -11.70 -2.79 -3.41
C ILE A 21 -10.99 -1.51 -3.88
N ILE A 22 -9.70 -1.56 -4.18
CA ILE A 22 -8.93 -0.38 -4.59
C ILE A 22 -9.47 0.24 -5.89
N THR A 23 -9.91 -0.60 -6.84
CA THR A 23 -10.55 -0.13 -8.08
C THR A 23 -11.90 0.52 -7.80
N ARG A 24 -12.75 -0.10 -6.97
CA ARG A 24 -14.06 0.48 -6.59
C ARG A 24 -13.92 1.80 -5.85
N LYS A 25 -12.82 2.01 -5.13
CA LYS A 25 -12.52 3.24 -4.39
C LYS A 25 -11.80 4.31 -5.21
N GLY A 26 -11.56 4.06 -6.50
CA GLY A 26 -10.98 5.03 -7.42
C GLY A 26 -9.44 5.13 -7.39
N HIS A 27 -8.78 4.29 -6.59
CA HIS A 27 -7.34 4.34 -6.34
C HIS A 27 -6.50 3.40 -7.23
N PHE A 28 -7.12 2.75 -8.21
CA PHE A 28 -6.38 1.91 -9.16
C PHE A 28 -5.28 2.68 -9.90
N ARG A 29 -5.53 3.97 -10.18
CA ARG A 29 -4.58 4.86 -10.85
C ARG A 29 -3.36 5.19 -10.00
N ASP A 30 -3.45 5.03 -8.68
CA ASP A 30 -2.34 5.30 -7.75
C ASP A 30 -1.36 4.11 -7.69
N ILE A 31 -1.73 2.94 -8.21
CA ILE A 31 -0.89 1.73 -8.15
C ILE A 31 0.05 1.67 -9.36
N ILE A 32 1.34 1.49 -9.09
CA ILE A 32 2.32 1.06 -10.10
C ILE A 32 2.25 -0.46 -10.27
N THR A 33 2.38 -1.20 -9.16
CA THR A 33 2.35 -2.66 -9.19
C THR A 33 2.00 -3.26 -7.83
N VAL A 34 1.60 -4.53 -7.84
CA VAL A 34 1.36 -5.34 -6.63
C VAL A 34 2.27 -6.55 -6.68
N LYS A 35 3.33 -6.52 -5.86
CA LYS A 35 4.33 -7.58 -5.71
C LYS A 35 3.92 -8.52 -4.59
N ARG A 36 3.98 -9.83 -4.85
CA ARG A 36 3.69 -10.87 -3.86
C ARG A 36 4.97 -11.19 -3.08
N PHE A 37 4.86 -11.28 -1.76
CA PHE A 37 5.96 -11.66 -0.86
C PHE A 37 5.68 -12.94 -0.06
N GLY A 38 4.42 -13.35 0.03
CA GLY A 38 4.00 -14.59 0.67
C GLY A 38 2.63 -15.05 0.17
N PHE A 39 1.99 -16.00 0.85
CA PHE A 39 0.72 -16.55 0.37
C PHE A 39 -0.36 -15.46 0.30
N LEU A 40 -0.47 -14.65 1.36
CA LEU A 40 -1.38 -13.50 1.47
C LEU A 40 -0.64 -12.16 1.63
N GLU A 41 0.68 -12.19 1.70
CA GLU A 41 1.53 -11.01 1.89
C GLU A 41 1.85 -10.38 0.53
N ASN A 42 1.50 -9.10 0.39
CA ASN A 42 1.76 -8.33 -0.81
C ASN A 42 2.27 -6.93 -0.45
N ILE A 43 3.13 -6.37 -1.30
CA ILE A 43 3.49 -4.97 -1.29
C ILE A 43 2.93 -4.31 -2.54
N VAL A 44 2.19 -3.24 -2.33
CA VAL A 44 1.68 -2.35 -3.38
C VAL A 44 2.62 -1.19 -3.48
N LEU A 45 3.22 -0.99 -4.65
CA LEU A 45 4.01 0.20 -4.95
C LEU A 45 3.09 1.26 -5.54
N LEU A 46 3.15 2.47 -4.98
CA LEU A 46 2.31 3.58 -5.40
C LEU A 46 3.05 4.53 -6.34
N LYS A 47 2.31 5.31 -7.12
CA LYS A 47 2.89 6.39 -7.92
C LYS A 47 3.46 7.47 -7.03
N GLU A 48 4.46 8.18 -7.53
CA GLU A 48 4.95 9.39 -6.87
C GLU A 48 3.81 10.39 -6.62
N GLY A 49 3.82 11.02 -5.46
CA GLY A 49 2.76 11.93 -5.01
C GLY A 49 1.51 11.26 -4.42
N SER A 50 1.41 9.93 -4.46
CA SER A 50 0.34 9.19 -3.76
C SER A 50 0.52 9.26 -2.23
N ASP A 51 -0.58 9.21 -1.49
CA ASP A 51 -0.60 9.21 -0.03
C ASP A 51 -1.02 7.83 0.51
N ALA A 52 -0.03 7.01 0.92
CA ALA A 52 -0.31 5.66 1.41
C ALA A 52 -1.24 5.65 2.64
N PRO A 53 -1.01 6.47 3.70
CA PRO A 53 -1.96 6.62 4.81
C PRO A 53 -3.39 6.99 4.38
N GLY A 54 -3.56 7.95 3.48
CA GLY A 54 -4.87 8.36 2.96
C GLY A 54 -5.59 7.24 2.25
N ILE A 55 -4.89 6.50 1.38
CA ILE A 55 -5.43 5.32 0.70
C ILE A 55 -5.86 4.26 1.72
N ILE A 56 -5.01 3.93 2.70
CA ILE A 56 -5.33 2.97 3.77
C ILE A 56 -6.58 3.40 4.54
N SER A 57 -6.69 4.67 4.92
CA SER A 57 -7.85 5.22 5.63
C SER A 57 -9.14 5.04 4.81
N HIS A 58 -9.08 5.23 3.49
CA HIS A 58 -10.24 5.14 2.61
C HIS A 58 -10.71 3.70 2.33
N ILE A 59 -9.79 2.72 2.31
CA ILE A 59 -10.10 1.33 1.96
C ILE A 59 -10.20 0.38 3.16
N GLY A 60 -9.60 0.74 4.31
CA GLY A 60 -9.41 -0.17 5.44
C GLY A 60 -10.71 -0.77 5.97
N ASN A 61 -11.80 0.00 5.99
CA ASN A 61 -13.11 -0.48 6.44
C ASN A 61 -13.75 -1.56 5.55
N ARG A 62 -13.22 -1.80 4.34
CA ARG A 62 -13.68 -2.87 3.43
C ARG A 62 -12.80 -4.12 3.51
N LEU A 63 -11.66 -4.04 4.18
CA LEU A 63 -10.66 -5.10 4.28
C LEU A 63 -10.55 -5.56 5.74
N THR A 64 -11.64 -6.12 6.29
CA THR A 64 -11.80 -6.39 7.73
C THR A 64 -10.80 -7.41 8.31
N ASN A 65 -10.32 -8.35 7.49
CA ASN A 65 -9.32 -9.34 7.91
C ASN A 65 -7.90 -8.99 7.43
N CYS A 66 -7.71 -7.78 6.88
CA CYS A 66 -6.46 -7.35 6.31
C CYS A 66 -5.67 -6.47 7.28
N LYS A 67 -4.39 -6.77 7.45
CA LYS A 67 -3.44 -5.82 8.04
C LYS A 67 -2.91 -4.94 6.94
N LEU A 68 -3.04 -3.63 7.10
CA LEU A 68 -2.54 -2.62 6.16
C LEU A 68 -1.51 -1.73 6.85
N SER A 69 -0.35 -1.56 6.24
CA SER A 69 0.72 -0.72 6.76
C SER A 69 1.30 0.17 5.66
N ALA A 70 1.48 1.45 5.97
CA ALA A 70 2.12 2.40 5.05
C ALA A 70 3.66 2.24 5.10
N ILE A 71 4.26 2.04 3.93
CA ILE A 71 5.70 2.12 3.72
C ILE A 71 6.01 3.54 3.27
N ARG A 72 6.70 4.30 4.12
CA ARG A 72 6.96 5.74 3.90
C ARG A 72 8.46 6.03 3.94
N PRO A 73 9.16 6.05 2.80
CA PRO A 73 10.61 6.17 2.79
C PRO A 73 11.12 7.43 3.50
N LYS A 74 10.44 8.58 3.37
CA LYS A 74 10.77 9.79 4.14
C LYS A 74 10.75 9.57 5.66
N LYS A 75 9.76 8.83 6.17
CA LYS A 75 9.64 8.52 7.61
C LYS A 75 10.72 7.52 8.04
N ILE A 76 10.98 6.49 7.23
CA ILE A 76 12.03 5.50 7.49
C ILE A 76 13.41 6.16 7.52
N LYS A 77 13.75 6.97 6.52
CA LYS A 77 15.01 7.73 6.47
C LYS A 77 15.20 8.64 7.69
N ARG A 78 14.13 9.25 8.20
CA ARG A 78 14.20 10.05 9.43
C ARG A 78 14.52 9.18 10.65
N LEU A 79 13.87 8.04 10.79
CA LEU A 79 14.09 7.10 11.90
C LEU A 79 15.47 6.43 11.88
N LEU A 80 16.11 6.31 10.71
CA LEU A 80 17.44 5.71 10.56
C LEU A 80 18.59 6.71 10.70
N LYS A 81 18.30 8.01 10.79
CA LYS A 81 19.30 9.07 10.98
C LYS A 81 19.50 9.43 12.46
N ASP A 82 18.61 8.94 13.33
CA ASP A 82 18.71 8.96 14.78
C ASP A 82 19.49 7.72 15.26
#